data_AF-A0A7Y1XTX6-F1
#
_entry.id   AF-A0A7Y1XTX6-F1
#
_cell.length_a   1.000
_cell.length_b   1.000
_cell.length_c   1.000
_cell.angle_alpha   90.00
_cell.angle_beta   90.00
_cell.angle_gamma   90.00
#
_symmetry.space_group_name_H-M   'P 1'
#
loop_
_entity.id
_entity.type
_entity.pdbx_description
1 polymer ?
#
loop_
_entity_poly.entity_id
_entity_poly.type
_entity_poly.pdbx_seq_one_letter_code
_entity_poly.pdbx_strand_id
1 'polypeptide(L)'
;MKYSKSLVLLIVFSFPACAFASDAIQAPPQLPRVALMEVLDSASKTTKMRFVVNEHAAPSIVIGQVNPRKLTYAELLIILKNNDLAAVKVDDLVNIVPVKTVRQHALPTVQGFSDALADEEWVSMLVLIKNIPATQLVPIMRPLLPQAGHLAANPASNTIMLVDRYGNAKRVARMIAEMDAKAAAIARAD
;
A
#
# COMPACT_ATOMS: atom_id res chain seq x y z
N MET A 1 -32.95 -51.68 56.74
CA MET A 1 -31.87 -51.09 55.91
C MET A 1 -32.36 -49.80 55.29
N LYS A 2 -31.87 -48.64 55.75
CA LYS A 2 -31.99 -47.34 55.06
C LYS A 2 -31.01 -46.34 55.70
N TYR A 3 -30.47 -45.47 54.85
CA TYR A 3 -29.10 -44.96 54.90
C TYR A 3 -28.92 -43.68 55.73
N SER A 4 -27.78 -43.68 56.43
CA SER A 4 -26.85 -42.58 56.75
C SER A 4 -27.32 -41.13 56.59
N LYS A 5 -27.30 -40.41 57.73
CA LYS A 5 -27.34 -38.95 57.81
C LYS A 5 -25.97 -38.40 57.42
N SER A 6 -25.86 -37.71 56.29
CA SER A 6 -24.72 -36.83 55.99
C SER A 6 -25.23 -35.40 55.83
N LEU A 7 -24.90 -34.61 56.83
CA LEU A 7 -25.11 -33.18 56.95
C LEU A 7 -24.02 -32.48 56.12
N VAL A 8 -24.36 -32.01 54.92
CA VAL A 8 -23.45 -31.17 54.11
C VAL A 8 -23.87 -29.71 54.28
N LEU A 9 -23.04 -28.96 55.00
CA LEU A 9 -23.14 -27.52 55.22
C LEU A 9 -22.64 -26.80 53.96
N LEU A 10 -23.55 -26.21 53.19
CA LEU A 10 -23.24 -25.49 51.95
C LEU A 10 -22.96 -24.01 52.28
N ILE A 11 -21.68 -23.66 52.41
CA ILE A 11 -21.22 -22.28 52.59
C ILE A 11 -21.35 -21.57 51.24
N VAL A 12 -22.30 -20.65 51.15
CA VAL A 12 -22.45 -19.74 50.00
C VAL A 12 -21.38 -18.65 50.13
N PHE A 13 -20.26 -18.82 49.45
CA PHE A 13 -19.23 -17.80 49.32
C PHE A 13 -19.76 -16.73 48.34
N SER A 14 -20.25 -15.61 48.89
CA SER A 14 -20.64 -14.43 48.12
C SER A 14 -19.40 -13.84 47.44
N PHE A 15 -19.15 -14.23 46.19
CA PHE A 15 -18.14 -13.61 45.35
C PHE A 15 -18.55 -12.16 45.09
N PRO A 16 -17.75 -11.15 45.49
CA PRO A 16 -18.02 -9.78 45.09
C PRO A 16 -17.82 -9.71 43.57
N ALA A 17 -18.90 -9.44 42.84
CA ALA A 17 -18.82 -9.13 41.43
C ALA A 17 -18.01 -7.84 41.28
N CYS A 18 -16.71 -7.96 40.97
CA CYS A 18 -15.94 -6.86 40.44
C CYS A 18 -16.61 -6.44 39.12
N ALA A 19 -17.37 -5.36 39.18
CA ALA A 19 -17.81 -4.65 38.00
C ALA A 19 -16.56 -4.06 37.34
N PHE A 20 -16.08 -4.71 36.29
CA PHE A 20 -15.20 -4.04 35.33
C PHE A 20 -16.01 -2.91 34.71
N ALA A 21 -15.77 -1.69 35.17
CA ALA A 21 -16.18 -0.50 34.45
C ALA A 21 -15.49 -0.57 33.08
N SER A 22 -16.25 -0.97 32.06
CA SER A 22 -15.84 -0.79 30.67
C SER A 22 -15.88 0.70 30.41
N ASP A 23 -14.76 1.39 30.62
CA ASP A 23 -14.56 2.70 30.02
C ASP A 23 -14.89 2.54 28.54
N ALA A 24 -16.00 3.14 28.12
CA ALA A 24 -16.41 3.14 26.73
C ALA A 24 -15.29 3.86 25.96
N ILE A 25 -14.41 3.08 25.33
CA ILE A 25 -13.42 3.59 24.39
C ILE A 25 -14.22 4.29 23.29
N GLN A 26 -14.32 5.60 23.42
CA GLN A 26 -15.06 6.44 22.51
C GLN A 26 -14.45 6.23 21.13
N ALA A 27 -15.25 5.70 20.19
CA ALA A 27 -14.75 5.36 18.86
C ALA A 27 -14.03 6.59 18.26
N PRO A 28 -12.85 6.40 17.63
CA PRO A 28 -12.12 7.51 17.04
C PRO A 28 -13.05 8.36 16.17
N PRO A 29 -12.91 9.69 16.18
CA PRO A 29 -13.75 10.57 15.38
C PRO A 29 -13.68 10.15 13.91
N GLN A 30 -14.84 9.88 13.32
CA GLN A 30 -14.92 9.46 11.93
C GLN A 30 -14.68 10.66 11.02
N LEU A 31 -13.74 10.52 10.07
CA LEU A 31 -13.47 11.54 9.08
C LEU A 31 -14.64 11.64 8.09
N PRO A 32 -15.00 12.85 7.62
CA PRO A 32 -16.06 13.03 6.63
C PRO A 32 -15.70 12.29 5.32
N ARG A 33 -16.67 11.55 4.78
CA ARG A 33 -16.53 10.78 3.53
C ARG A 33 -17.34 11.44 2.42
N VAL A 34 -16.81 11.40 1.21
CA VAL A 34 -17.43 11.93 -0.01
C VAL A 34 -17.56 10.79 -1.03
N ALA A 35 -18.56 10.86 -1.91
CA ALA A 35 -18.76 9.85 -2.94
C ALA A 35 -17.57 9.84 -3.92
N LEU A 36 -17.00 8.65 -4.19
CA LEU A 36 -15.86 8.50 -5.10
C LEU A 36 -16.17 9.07 -6.50
N MET A 37 -17.37 8.80 -7.01
CA MET A 37 -17.79 9.25 -8.34
C MET A 37 -17.81 10.78 -8.47
N GLU A 38 -18.18 11.51 -7.42
CA GLU A 38 -18.20 12.98 -7.42
C GLU A 38 -16.78 13.56 -7.54
N VAL A 39 -15.83 12.93 -6.85
CA VAL A 39 -14.40 13.30 -6.90
C VAL A 39 -13.82 13.01 -8.28
N LEU A 40 -14.14 11.84 -8.84
CA LEU A 40 -13.66 11.44 -10.16
C LEU A 40 -14.26 12.32 -11.28
N ASP A 41 -15.54 12.71 -11.18
CA ASP A 41 -16.14 13.67 -12.12
C ASP A 41 -15.43 15.02 -12.08
N SER A 42 -15.14 15.53 -10.88
CA SER A 42 -14.39 16.77 -10.70
C SER A 42 -12.96 16.68 -11.23
N ALA A 43 -12.29 15.55 -11.00
CA ALA A 43 -10.95 15.29 -11.53
C ALA A 43 -10.95 15.20 -13.05
N SER A 44 -11.94 14.52 -13.65
CA SER A 44 -12.04 14.31 -15.11
C SER A 44 -12.11 15.64 -15.88
N LYS A 45 -12.81 16.62 -15.33
CA LYS A 45 -12.96 17.96 -15.92
C LYS A 45 -11.63 18.71 -15.99
N THR A 46 -10.80 18.51 -14.96
CA THR A 46 -9.49 19.16 -14.78
C THR A 46 -8.41 18.44 -15.57
N THR A 47 -8.31 17.11 -15.45
CA THR A 47 -7.25 16.29 -16.03
C THR A 47 -7.53 15.86 -17.47
N LYS A 48 -8.78 16.01 -17.95
CA LYS A 48 -9.26 15.50 -19.25
C LYS A 48 -9.13 13.98 -19.41
N MET A 49 -8.99 13.25 -18.31
CA MET A 49 -8.91 11.79 -18.30
C MET A 49 -10.29 11.16 -18.04
N ARG A 50 -10.48 9.95 -18.56
CA ARG A 50 -11.68 9.15 -18.29
C ARG A 50 -11.38 8.14 -17.20
N PHE A 51 -12.23 8.08 -16.18
CA PHE A 51 -12.09 7.15 -15.07
C PHE A 51 -13.12 6.03 -15.17
N VAL A 52 -12.68 4.81 -14.90
CA VAL A 52 -13.54 3.64 -14.72
C VAL A 52 -13.33 3.12 -13.31
N VAL A 53 -14.38 2.68 -12.64
CA VAL A 53 -14.31 2.21 -11.26
C VAL A 53 -14.60 0.71 -11.23
N ASN A 54 -13.72 -0.06 -10.61
CA ASN A 54 -13.96 -1.46 -10.34
C ASN A 54 -15.10 -1.63 -9.33
N GLU A 55 -15.93 -2.67 -9.50
CA GLU A 55 -17.07 -2.97 -8.61
C GLU A 55 -16.68 -3.10 -7.14
N HIS A 56 -15.48 -3.61 -6.85
CA HIS A 56 -14.99 -3.82 -5.49
C HIS A 56 -14.29 -2.59 -4.89
N ALA A 57 -14.23 -1.47 -5.61
CA ALA A 57 -13.70 -0.23 -5.06
C ALA A 57 -14.67 0.38 -4.04
N ALA A 58 -14.12 1.04 -3.02
CA ALA A 58 -14.94 1.70 -2.01
C ALA A 58 -15.78 2.83 -2.64
N PRO A 59 -17.11 2.88 -2.39
CA PRO A 59 -17.99 3.87 -3.01
C PRO A 59 -17.81 5.28 -2.42
N SER A 60 -17.25 5.39 -1.21
CA SER A 60 -16.97 6.65 -0.54
C SER A 60 -15.56 6.71 0.02
N ILE A 61 -14.92 7.87 -0.11
CA ILE A 61 -13.52 8.11 0.21
C ILE A 61 -13.36 9.35 1.09
N VAL A 62 -12.26 9.40 1.84
CA VAL A 62 -11.84 10.55 2.65
C VAL A 62 -10.88 11.39 1.82
N ILE A 63 -11.20 12.67 1.62
CA ILE A 63 -10.38 13.59 0.82
C ILE A 63 -9.51 14.52 1.70
N GLY A 64 -9.91 14.72 2.95
CA GLY A 64 -9.27 15.71 3.84
C GLY A 64 -9.64 17.14 3.46
N GLN A 65 -8.67 18.06 3.50
CA GLN A 65 -8.88 19.50 3.26
C GLN A 65 -8.65 19.94 1.80
N VAL A 66 -8.60 19.00 0.86
CA VAL A 66 -8.33 19.30 -0.55
C VAL A 66 -9.60 19.83 -1.23
N ASN A 67 -9.47 20.89 -2.04
CA ASN A 67 -10.58 21.43 -2.82
C ASN A 67 -10.88 20.53 -4.04
N PRO A 68 -12.05 19.88 -4.12
CA PRO A 68 -12.36 18.96 -5.21
C PRO A 68 -12.36 19.61 -6.60
N ARG A 69 -12.61 20.93 -6.68
CA ARG A 69 -12.79 21.64 -7.97
C ARG A 69 -11.50 21.91 -8.74
N LYS A 70 -10.34 21.80 -8.10
CA LYS A 70 -9.02 22.03 -8.74
C LYS A 70 -8.08 20.85 -8.51
N LEU A 71 -8.63 19.65 -8.49
CA LEU A 71 -7.87 18.45 -8.17
C LEU A 71 -6.96 18.07 -9.34
N THR A 72 -5.65 18.13 -9.12
CA THR A 72 -4.66 17.62 -10.07
C THR A 72 -4.62 16.09 -10.06
N TYR A 73 -4.07 15.48 -11.11
CA TYR A 73 -3.93 14.03 -11.16
C TYR A 73 -3.05 13.49 -10.01
N ALA A 74 -1.94 14.17 -9.68
CA ALA A 74 -1.08 13.77 -8.58
C ALA A 74 -1.79 13.80 -7.22
N GLU A 75 -2.58 14.84 -6.94
CA GLU A 75 -3.39 14.92 -5.71
C GLU A 75 -4.45 13.83 -5.65
N LEU A 76 -5.11 13.53 -6.77
CA LEU A 76 -6.06 12.41 -6.85
C LEU A 76 -5.39 11.09 -6.46
N LEU A 77 -4.19 10.80 -6.98
CA LEU A 77 -3.47 9.57 -6.65
C LEU A 77 -3.14 9.47 -5.14
N ILE A 78 -2.77 10.59 -4.51
CA ILE A 78 -2.53 10.64 -3.05
C ILE A 78 -3.81 10.32 -2.29
N ILE A 79 -4.95 10.92 -2.68
CA ILE A 79 -6.24 10.65 -2.07
C ILE A 79 -6.60 9.16 -2.22
N LEU A 80 -6.46 8.58 -3.42
CA LEU A 80 -6.75 7.17 -3.66
C LEU A 80 -5.89 6.27 -2.78
N LYS A 81 -4.59 6.54 -2.69
CA LYS A 81 -3.65 5.83 -1.82
C LYS A 81 -4.09 5.81 -0.36
N ASN A 82 -4.52 6.96 0.17
CA ASN A 82 -4.97 7.08 1.56
C ASN A 82 -6.29 6.33 1.83
N ASN A 83 -6.98 5.89 0.79
CA ASN A 83 -8.23 5.14 0.85
C ASN A 83 -8.09 3.68 0.38
N ASP A 84 -6.86 3.14 0.32
CA ASP A 84 -6.56 1.78 -0.17
C ASP A 84 -7.04 1.53 -1.62
N LEU A 85 -7.08 2.58 -2.43
CA LEU A 85 -7.36 2.55 -3.86
C LEU A 85 -6.10 2.88 -4.66
N ALA A 86 -6.07 2.40 -5.89
CA ALA A 86 -5.01 2.65 -6.86
C ALA A 86 -5.64 3.02 -8.20
N ALA A 87 -4.93 3.86 -8.96
CA ALA A 87 -5.24 4.14 -10.34
C ALA A 87 -4.28 3.34 -11.24
N VAL A 88 -4.82 2.66 -12.24
CA VAL A 88 -4.06 1.95 -13.27
C VAL A 88 -4.43 2.56 -14.62
N LYS A 89 -3.44 3.15 -15.28
CA LYS A 89 -3.62 3.76 -16.59
C LYS A 89 -3.56 2.69 -17.69
N VAL A 90 -4.58 2.64 -18.53
CA VAL A 90 -4.71 1.80 -19.72
C VAL A 90 -5.09 2.70 -20.87
N ASP A 91 -4.13 3.03 -21.73
CA ASP A 91 -4.30 4.01 -22.82
C ASP A 91 -4.86 5.36 -22.32
N ASP A 92 -6.05 5.72 -22.78
CA ASP A 92 -6.78 6.95 -22.43
C ASP A 92 -7.75 6.78 -21.25
N LEU A 93 -7.73 5.61 -20.60
CA LEU A 93 -8.61 5.24 -19.49
C LEU A 93 -7.78 5.04 -18.23
N VAL A 94 -8.34 5.47 -17.10
CA VAL A 94 -7.74 5.27 -15.78
C VAL A 94 -8.70 4.41 -14.97
N ASN A 95 -8.29 3.16 -14.72
CA ASN A 95 -9.08 2.21 -13.94
C ASN A 95 -8.76 2.38 -12.44
N ILE A 96 -9.78 2.64 -11.64
CA ILE A 96 -9.70 2.78 -10.19
C ILE A 96 -10.01 1.41 -9.58
N VAL A 97 -9.00 0.84 -8.92
CA VAL A 97 -9.02 -0.53 -8.43
C VAL A 97 -8.59 -0.57 -6.96
N PRO A 98 -9.03 -1.57 -6.18
CA PRO A 98 -8.47 -1.81 -4.86
C PRO A 98 -6.94 -2.05 -4.94
N VAL A 99 -6.16 -1.47 -4.03
CA VAL A 99 -4.70 -1.62 -3.98
C VAL A 99 -4.27 -3.10 -3.96
N LYS A 100 -5.06 -3.97 -3.32
CA LYS A 100 -4.78 -5.41 -3.23
C LYS A 100 -4.77 -6.11 -4.60
N THR A 101 -5.53 -5.59 -5.57
CA THR A 101 -5.67 -6.15 -6.92
C THR A 101 -4.73 -5.51 -7.94
N VAL A 102 -4.04 -4.42 -7.57
CA VAL A 102 -3.26 -3.59 -8.51
C VAL A 102 -2.21 -4.39 -9.31
N ARG A 103 -1.58 -5.38 -8.68
CA ARG A 103 -0.55 -6.25 -9.28
C ARG A 103 -1.08 -7.18 -10.37
N GLN A 104 -2.38 -7.42 -10.41
CA GLN A 104 -3.02 -8.29 -11.41
C GLN A 104 -3.33 -7.51 -12.70
N HIS A 105 -3.25 -6.17 -12.66
CA HIS A 105 -3.46 -5.34 -13.83
C HIS A 105 -2.16 -5.13 -14.62
N ALA A 106 -2.31 -4.75 -15.90
CA ALA A 106 -1.19 -4.37 -16.74
C ALA A 106 -0.63 -3.02 -16.28
N LEU A 107 0.45 -3.06 -15.49
CA LEU A 107 1.14 -1.86 -15.03
C LEU A 107 2.16 -1.39 -16.09
N PRO A 108 2.32 -0.08 -16.29
CA PRO A 108 3.33 0.45 -17.20
C PRO A 108 4.72 0.00 -16.73
N THR A 109 5.50 -0.54 -17.67
CA THR A 109 6.89 -0.92 -17.41
C THR A 109 7.79 0.26 -17.70
N VAL A 110 8.56 0.68 -16.69
CA VAL A 110 9.47 1.82 -16.78
C VAL A 110 10.92 1.34 -16.81
N GLN A 111 11.70 1.93 -17.71
CA GLN A 111 13.14 1.74 -17.78
C GLN A 111 13.80 3.03 -17.30
N GLY A 112 14.53 2.97 -16.18
CA GLY A 112 15.17 4.13 -15.58
C GLY A 112 14.21 5.10 -14.89
N PHE A 113 14.67 6.34 -14.67
CA PHE A 113 13.90 7.41 -14.04
C PHE A 113 13.31 8.32 -15.12
N SER A 114 11.99 8.50 -15.12
CA SER A 114 11.25 9.43 -15.97
C SER A 114 10.54 10.49 -15.12
N ASP A 115 10.73 11.76 -15.43
CA ASP A 115 10.06 12.85 -14.69
C ASP A 115 8.60 13.04 -15.13
N ALA A 116 8.14 12.32 -16.16
CA ALA A 116 6.78 12.41 -16.69
C ALA A 116 5.74 11.64 -15.85
N LEU A 117 6.18 10.83 -14.88
CA LEU A 117 5.30 9.99 -14.06
C LEU A 117 5.06 10.60 -12.70
N ALA A 118 3.80 10.57 -12.25
CA ALA A 118 3.44 10.99 -10.91
C ALA A 118 3.98 9.99 -9.88
N ASP A 119 4.46 10.49 -8.74
CA ASP A 119 5.11 9.64 -7.72
C ASP A 119 4.19 8.54 -7.14
N GLU A 120 2.88 8.74 -7.14
CA GLU A 120 1.93 7.77 -6.59
C GLU A 120 1.36 6.81 -7.64
N GLU A 121 1.84 6.87 -8.89
CA GLU A 121 1.42 5.98 -9.97
C GLU A 121 2.10 4.61 -9.86
N TRP A 122 1.34 3.53 -10.04
CA TRP A 122 1.89 2.17 -9.96
C TRP A 122 2.64 1.81 -11.23
N VAL A 123 3.86 1.31 -11.06
CA VAL A 123 4.76 0.97 -12.17
C VAL A 123 5.44 -0.37 -11.91
N SER A 124 5.92 -0.99 -12.99
CA SER A 124 6.89 -2.09 -12.93
C SER A 124 8.25 -1.58 -13.42
N MET A 125 9.28 -1.68 -12.60
CA MET A 125 10.64 -1.22 -12.92
C MET A 125 11.58 -2.41 -12.97
N LEU A 126 12.47 -2.41 -13.97
CA LEU A 126 13.58 -3.36 -14.06
C LEU A 126 14.90 -2.64 -13.77
N VAL A 127 15.68 -3.17 -12.83
CA VAL A 127 16.96 -2.60 -12.40
C VAL A 127 18.06 -3.62 -12.63
N LEU A 128 19.03 -3.29 -13.49
CA LEU A 128 20.21 -4.13 -13.72
C LEU A 128 21.26 -3.89 -12.64
N ILE A 129 21.78 -4.97 -12.05
CA ILE A 129 22.84 -4.93 -11.03
C ILE A 129 24.15 -5.40 -11.66
N LYS A 130 25.26 -4.72 -11.38
CA LYS A 130 26.54 -4.98 -12.07
C LYS A 130 27.56 -5.70 -11.21
N ASN A 131 27.65 -5.40 -9.92
CA ASN A 131 28.78 -5.80 -9.08
C ASN A 131 28.38 -6.83 -8.01
N ILE A 132 27.15 -6.73 -7.49
CA ILE A 132 26.63 -7.64 -6.46
C ILE A 132 25.58 -8.59 -7.07
N PRO A 133 25.46 -9.84 -6.59
CA PRO A 133 24.33 -10.69 -6.94
C PRO A 133 22.99 -10.07 -6.49
N ALA A 134 22.07 -9.85 -7.43
CA ALA A 134 20.76 -9.25 -7.19
C ALA A 134 19.96 -9.98 -6.09
N THR A 135 20.14 -11.29 -5.95
CA THR A 135 19.47 -12.13 -4.94
C THR A 135 19.82 -11.73 -3.50
N GLN A 136 21.00 -11.14 -3.27
CA GLN A 136 21.42 -10.68 -1.94
C GLN A 136 20.74 -9.38 -1.52
N LEU A 137 20.33 -8.54 -2.49
CA LEU A 137 19.71 -7.24 -2.22
C LEU A 137 18.23 -7.35 -1.89
N VAL A 138 17.53 -8.35 -2.43
CA VAL A 138 16.07 -8.56 -2.23
C VAL A 138 15.65 -8.61 -0.75
N PRO A 139 16.26 -9.43 0.13
CA PRO A 139 15.82 -9.51 1.53
C PRO A 139 16.03 -8.19 2.29
N ILE A 140 17.05 -7.42 1.92
CA ILE A 140 17.39 -6.13 2.55
C ILE A 140 16.37 -5.06 2.16
N MET A 141 15.92 -5.07 0.91
CA MET A 141 15.00 -4.06 0.38
C MET A 141 13.53 -4.36 0.68
N ARG A 142 13.15 -5.63 0.90
CA ARG A 142 11.75 -6.06 1.12
C ARG A 142 11.00 -5.26 2.21
N PRO A 143 11.60 -4.88 3.35
CA PRO A 143 10.92 -4.07 4.37
C PRO A 143 10.48 -2.67 3.90
N LEU A 144 11.06 -2.15 2.80
CA LEU A 144 10.75 -0.82 2.27
C LEU A 144 9.56 -0.84 1.29
N LEU A 145 9.04 -2.03 0.96
CA LEU A 145 7.91 -2.19 0.07
C LEU A 145 6.60 -2.31 0.86
N PRO A 146 5.49 -1.74 0.34
CA PRO A 146 4.16 -1.99 0.87
C PRO A 146 3.76 -3.45 0.59
N GLN A 147 2.70 -3.92 1.27
CA GLN A 147 2.20 -5.28 1.08
C GLN A 147 1.77 -5.60 -0.37
N ALA A 148 1.23 -4.59 -1.07
CA ALA A 148 0.86 -4.71 -2.47
C ALA A 148 2.06 -4.57 -3.43
N GLY A 149 3.24 -4.22 -2.93
CA GLY A 149 4.47 -4.16 -3.72
C GLY A 149 5.02 -5.56 -4.03
N HIS A 150 5.93 -5.63 -4.99
CA HIS A 150 6.65 -6.85 -5.31
C HIS A 150 8.12 -6.57 -5.61
N LEU A 151 9.00 -7.43 -5.11
CA LEU A 151 10.43 -7.37 -5.39
C LEU A 151 10.95 -8.79 -5.63
N ALA A 152 11.50 -9.01 -6.82
CA ALA A 152 12.10 -10.27 -7.20
C ALA A 152 13.42 -10.04 -7.94
N ALA A 153 14.38 -10.94 -7.74
CA ALA A 153 15.61 -10.95 -8.53
C ALA A 153 15.52 -12.08 -9.56
N ASN A 154 16.01 -11.81 -10.77
CA ASN A 154 16.31 -12.81 -11.78
C ASN A 154 17.82 -13.12 -11.73
N PRO A 155 18.22 -14.31 -11.26
CA PRO A 155 19.64 -14.69 -11.21
C PRO A 155 20.29 -14.78 -12.59
N ALA A 156 19.54 -15.16 -13.64
CA ALA A 156 20.10 -15.38 -14.97
C ALA A 156 20.56 -14.08 -15.64
N SER A 157 19.83 -12.98 -15.44
CA SER A 157 20.16 -11.66 -15.99
C SER A 157 20.75 -10.69 -14.95
N ASN A 158 20.87 -11.12 -13.70
CA ASN A 158 21.22 -10.27 -12.55
C ASN A 158 20.38 -8.98 -12.46
N THR A 159 19.09 -9.08 -12.76
CA THR A 159 18.14 -7.96 -12.72
C THR A 159 17.17 -8.07 -11.57
N ILE A 160 16.80 -6.94 -10.97
CA ILE A 160 15.72 -6.84 -9.99
C ILE A 160 14.47 -6.30 -10.67
N MET A 161 13.36 -7.03 -10.55
CA MET A 161 12.02 -6.57 -10.88
C MET A 161 11.35 -6.00 -9.64
N LEU A 162 10.89 -4.76 -9.75
CA LEU A 162 10.26 -3.99 -8.69
C LEU A 162 8.89 -3.52 -9.16
N VAL A 163 7.84 -3.83 -8.41
CA VAL A 163 6.48 -3.35 -8.66
C VAL A 163 6.04 -2.55 -7.45
N ASP A 164 5.84 -1.25 -7.65
CA ASP A 164 5.42 -0.33 -6.59
C ASP A 164 4.95 1.00 -7.21
N ARG A 165 4.55 1.94 -6.35
CA ARG A 165 4.37 3.34 -6.72
C ARG A 165 5.69 3.96 -7.15
N TYR A 166 5.66 4.80 -8.18
CA TYR A 166 6.83 5.32 -8.86
C TYR A 166 7.82 6.04 -7.92
N GLY A 167 7.32 6.84 -6.98
CA GLY A 167 8.12 7.54 -5.99
C GLY A 167 8.88 6.59 -5.06
N ASN A 168 8.23 5.51 -4.60
CA ASN A 168 8.91 4.48 -3.80
C ASN A 168 9.87 3.65 -4.66
N ALA A 169 9.44 3.26 -5.86
CA ALA A 169 10.26 2.49 -6.79
C ALA A 169 11.57 3.22 -7.10
N LYS A 170 11.48 4.52 -7.37
CA LYS A 170 12.61 5.43 -7.59
C LYS A 170 13.55 5.50 -6.39
N ARG A 171 13.00 5.60 -5.18
CA ARG A 171 13.79 5.60 -3.94
C ARG A 171 14.55 4.28 -3.75
N VAL A 172 13.86 3.14 -3.89
CA VAL A 172 14.47 1.81 -3.72
C VAL A 172 15.53 1.55 -4.80
N ALA A 173 15.25 1.90 -6.06
CA ALA A 173 16.21 1.75 -7.14
C ALA A 173 17.48 2.59 -6.94
N ARG A 174 17.37 3.80 -6.39
CA ARG A 174 18.52 4.63 -6.02
C ARG A 174 19.36 3.98 -4.92
N MET A 175 18.74 3.47 -3.87
CA MET A 175 19.45 2.78 -2.78
C MET A 175 20.18 1.54 -3.29
N ILE A 176 19.53 0.75 -4.16
CA ILE A 176 20.14 -0.40 -4.83
C ILE A 176 21.36 0.01 -5.65
N ALA A 177 21.25 1.07 -6.45
CA ALA A 177 22.35 1.56 -7.27
C ALA A 177 23.53 2.08 -6.43
N GLU A 178 23.26 2.75 -5.32
CA GLU A 178 24.29 3.21 -4.38
C GLU A 178 25.03 2.04 -3.72
N MET A 179 24.31 1.00 -3.30
CA MET A 179 24.92 -0.21 -2.74
C MET A 179 25.80 -0.93 -3.76
N ASP A 180 25.30 -1.10 -4.99
CA ASP A 180 26.04 -1.73 -6.08
C ASP A 180 27.32 -0.96 -6.42
N ALA A 181 27.25 0.38 -6.47
CA ALA A 181 28.41 1.24 -6.72
C ALA A 181 29.45 1.17 -5.60
N LYS A 182 29.02 1.10 -4.33
CA LYS A 182 29.94 0.96 -3.18
C LYS A 182 30.70 -0.37 -3.22
N ALA A 183 30.06 -1.47 -3.58
CA ALA A 183 30.75 -2.75 -3.73
C ALA A 183 31.82 -2.70 -4.83
N ALA A 184 31.52 -2.02 -5.96
CA ALA A 184 32.50 -1.80 -7.01
C ALA A 184 33.72 -0.99 -6.54
N ALA A 185 33.51 0.00 -5.65
CA ALA A 185 34.59 0.83 -5.12
C ALA A 185 35.50 0.04 -4.17
N ILE A 186 34.91 -0.80 -3.31
CA ILE A 186 35.67 -1.68 -2.40
C ILE A 186 36.53 -2.66 -3.21
N ALA A 187 35.94 -3.32 -4.21
CA ALA A 187 36.66 -4.29 -5.06
C ALA A 187 37.80 -3.69 -5.91
N ARG A 188 37.90 -2.36 -6.02
CA ARG A 188 39.03 -1.66 -6.70
C ARG A 188 40.10 -1.17 -5.73
N ALA A 189 39.78 -1.10 -4.44
CA ALA A 189 40.71 -0.65 -3.41
C ALA A 189 41.58 -1.80 -2.87
N ASP A 190 41.15 -3.05 -3.11
CA ASP A 190 41.89 -4.29 -2.88
C ASP A 190 42.68 -4.71 -4.13
#